data_AF-A0AAW3ZTM1-F1
#
_entry.id   AF-A0AAW3ZTM1-F1
#
_cell.length_a   1.000
_cell.length_b   1.000
_cell.length_c   1.000
_cell.angle_alpha   90.00
_cell.angle_beta   90.00
_cell.angle_gamma   90.00
#
_symmetry.space_group_name_H-M   'P 1'
#
loop_
_entity.id
_entity.type
_entity.pdbx_description
1 polymer ?
#
loop_
_entity_poly.entity_id
_entity_poly.type
_entity_poly.pdbx_seq_one_letter_code
_entity_poly.pdbx_strand_id
1 'polypeptide(L)'
;MKHLVSIEQSIKDILLTPLGSRVMLPEYGSRLFELIDRRIDDSFRADLAWYVIEAVEKWEKRIKIDEVRLISLQNNSLKFKITFESGDSMEVAYA
;
A
#
# COMPACT_ATOMS: atom_id res chain seq x y z
N MET A 1 5.48 26.69 -11.09
CA MET A 1 5.40 25.30 -11.59
C MET A 1 4.56 24.49 -10.60
N LYS A 2 3.34 24.08 -10.97
CA LYS A 2 2.48 23.23 -10.13
C LYS A 2 3.02 21.80 -10.20
N HIS A 3 3.91 21.41 -9.27
CA HIS A 3 4.21 19.99 -9.05
C HIS A 3 3.02 19.37 -8.33
N LEU A 4 1.98 19.00 -9.08
CA LEU A 4 0.93 18.13 -8.56
C LEU A 4 1.54 16.73 -8.47
N VAL A 5 1.69 16.23 -7.25
CA VAL A 5 2.06 14.83 -7.01
C VAL A 5 0.97 13.95 -7.64
N SER A 6 1.37 13.02 -8.51
CA SER A 6 0.44 12.06 -9.09
C SER A 6 -0.14 11.17 -8.01
N ILE A 7 -1.36 10.68 -8.21
CA ILE A 7 -2.02 9.77 -7.25
C ILE A 7 -1.15 8.53 -7.02
N GLU A 8 -0.56 7.99 -8.09
CA GLU A 8 0.34 6.84 -8.03
C GLU A 8 1.55 7.11 -7.12
N GLN A 9 2.16 8.29 -7.22
CA GLN A 9 3.30 8.65 -6.37
C GLN A 9 2.86 8.85 -4.92
N SER A 10 1.72 9.50 -4.70
CA SER A 10 1.12 9.67 -3.37
C SER A 10 0.88 8.32 -2.68
N ILE A 11 0.27 7.36 -3.40
CA ILE A 11 0.03 6.00 -2.90
C ILE A 11 1.33 5.30 -2.57
N LYS A 12 2.34 5.38 -3.46
CA LYS A 12 3.67 4.80 -3.18
C LYS A 12 4.30 5.40 -1.93
N ASP A 13 4.25 6.71 -1.77
CA ASP A 13 4.80 7.40 -0.61
C ASP A 13 4.10 6.97 0.69
N ILE A 14 2.77 6.81 0.67
CA ILE A 14 1.99 6.31 1.80
C ILE A 14 2.39 4.86 2.13
N LEU A 15 2.38 3.98 1.14
CA LEU A 15 2.58 2.55 1.35
C LEU A 15 4.02 2.21 1.75
N LEU A 16 5.01 2.88 1.17
CA LEU A 16 6.43 2.66 1.46
C LEU A 16 6.90 3.31 2.77
N THR A 17 6.11 4.20 3.36
CA THR A 17 6.42 4.77 4.67
C THR A 17 5.93 3.83 5.77
N PRO A 18 6.80 3.25 6.62
CA PRO A 18 6.34 2.45 7.74
C PRO A 18 5.59 3.30 8.76
N LEU A 19 4.45 2.81 9.25
CA LEU A 19 3.68 3.49 10.29
C LEU A 19 4.56 3.78 11.51
N GLY A 20 4.46 4.99 12.07
CA GLY A 20 5.25 5.44 13.22
C GLY A 20 6.66 5.97 12.88
N SER A 21 7.11 5.85 11.63
CA SER A 21 8.45 6.34 11.22
C SER A 21 8.57 7.87 11.17
N ARG A 22 7.46 8.58 10.95
CA ARG A 22 7.44 10.06 10.90
C ARG A 22 7.18 10.65 12.28
N VAL A 23 8.21 11.25 12.88
CA VAL A 23 8.16 11.87 14.22
C VAL A 23 6.98 12.85 14.39
N MET A 24 6.73 13.71 13.40
CA MET A 24 5.68 14.73 13.48
C MET A 24 4.30 14.24 12.99
N LEU A 25 4.22 13.05 12.40
CA LEU A 25 2.99 12.49 11.85
C LEU A 25 3.01 10.96 11.94
N PRO A 26 3.00 10.39 13.16
CA PRO A 26 3.23 8.96 13.37
C PRO A 26 2.14 8.07 12.75
N GLU A 27 0.94 8.61 12.55
CA GLU A 27 -0.16 7.90 11.90
C GLU A 27 -0.01 7.79 10.37
N TYR A 28 0.98 8.47 9.78
CA TYR A 28 1.24 8.40 8.34
C TYR A 28 2.07 7.18 8.00
N GLY A 29 1.60 6.45 6.99
CA GLY A 29 2.27 5.27 6.48
C GLY A 29 1.35 4.07 6.37
N SER A 30 1.97 2.89 6.25
CA SER A 30 1.29 1.61 6.22
C SER A 30 1.89 0.61 7.22
N ARG A 31 1.11 -0.43 7.52
CA ARG A 31 1.53 -1.58 8.34
C ARG A 31 2.11 -2.72 7.52
N LEU A 32 2.47 -2.48 6.24
CA LEU A 32 2.98 -3.52 5.36
C LEU A 32 4.29 -4.16 5.86
N PHE A 33 5.09 -3.42 6.63
CA PHE A 33 6.30 -3.94 7.24
C PHE A 33 6.03 -5.13 8.18
N GLU A 34 4.85 -5.22 8.80
CA GLU A 34 4.47 -6.34 9.68
C GLU A 34 4.28 -7.65 8.90
N LEU A 35 4.12 -7.58 7.57
CA LEU A 35 3.87 -8.73 6.73
C LEU A 35 5.16 -9.39 6.22
N ILE A 36 6.29 -8.67 6.13
CA ILE A 36 7.50 -9.19 5.48
C ILE A 36 7.98 -10.52 6.11
N ASP A 37 7.92 -10.63 7.43
CA ASP A 37 8.40 -11.80 8.17
C ASP A 37 7.32 -12.89 8.36
N ARG A 38 6.11 -12.68 7.82
CA ARG A 38 4.98 -13.62 7.96
C ARG A 38 4.97 -14.65 6.83
N ARG A 39 4.48 -15.84 7.15
CA ARG A 39 4.22 -16.89 6.17
C ARG A 39 3.07 -16.47 5.25
N ILE A 40 3.18 -16.79 3.96
CA ILE A 40 2.12 -16.56 2.97
C ILE A 40 1.02 -17.62 3.15
N ASP A 41 -0.11 -17.21 3.71
CA ASP A 41 -1.35 -17.97 3.75
C ASP A 41 -2.55 -17.06 3.44
N ASP A 42 -3.78 -17.57 3.61
CA ASP A 42 -4.96 -16.78 3.27
C ASP A 42 -5.18 -15.61 4.25
N SER A 43 -4.74 -15.75 5.50
CA SER A 43 -4.75 -14.65 6.47
C SER A 43 -3.79 -13.54 6.04
N PHE A 44 -2.61 -13.89 5.54
CA PHE A 44 -1.66 -12.93 4.97
C PHE A 44 -2.28 -12.12 3.83
N ARG A 45 -3.00 -12.77 2.92
CA ARG A 45 -3.62 -12.10 1.77
C ARG A 45 -4.73 -11.14 2.21
N ALA A 46 -5.51 -11.53 3.21
CA ALA A 46 -6.54 -10.68 3.81
C ALA A 46 -5.91 -9.47 4.51
N ASP A 47 -4.88 -9.69 5.33
CA ASP A 47 -4.17 -8.63 6.05
C ASP A 47 -3.48 -7.65 5.09
N LEU A 48 -2.87 -8.16 4.01
CA LEU A 48 -2.31 -7.34 2.93
C LEU A 48 -3.37 -6.40 2.33
N ALA A 49 -4.51 -6.95 1.92
CA ALA A 49 -5.57 -6.15 1.34
C ALA A 49 -6.07 -5.10 2.34
N TRP A 50 -6.31 -5.51 3.59
CA TRP A 50 -6.77 -4.62 4.66
C TRP A 50 -5.77 -3.48 4.92
N TYR A 51 -4.49 -3.77 5.07
CA TYR A 51 -3.45 -2.78 5.37
C TYR A 51 -3.24 -1.78 4.23
N VAL A 52 -3.32 -2.24 2.97
CA VAL A 52 -3.23 -1.34 1.80
C VAL A 52 -4.45 -0.43 1.75
N ILE A 53 -5.67 -0.99 1.87
CA ILE A 53 -6.92 -0.23 1.78
C ILE A 53 -6.98 0.81 2.91
N GLU A 54 -6.73 0.40 4.15
CA GLU A 54 -6.77 1.30 5.31
C GLU A 54 -5.79 2.47 5.17
N ALA A 55 -4.54 2.20 4.78
CA ALA A 55 -3.52 3.24 4.64
C ALA A 55 -3.87 4.22 3.52
N VAL A 56 -4.28 3.71 2.35
CA VAL A 56 -4.57 4.53 1.18
C VAL A 56 -5.86 5.33 1.37
N GLU A 57 -6.95 4.73 1.86
CA GLU A 57 -8.20 5.46 2.07
C GLU A 57 -8.09 6.54 3.16
N LYS A 58 -7.24 6.33 4.17
CA LYS A 58 -6.98 7.33 5.21
C LYS A 58 -6.33 8.59 4.64
N TRP A 59 -5.35 8.44 3.75
CA TRP A 59 -4.48 9.53 3.30
C TRP A 59 -4.77 10.05 1.88
N GLU A 60 -5.34 9.23 1.00
CA GLU A 60 -5.59 9.53 -0.41
C GLU A 60 -7.09 9.40 -0.75
N LYS A 61 -7.87 10.38 -0.28
CA LYS A 61 -9.35 10.41 -0.45
C LYS A 61 -9.82 10.60 -1.89
N ARG A 62 -8.91 10.86 -2.84
CA ARG A 62 -9.25 11.09 -4.25
C ARG A 62 -9.58 9.79 -5.00
N ILE A 63 -9.22 8.64 -4.44
CA ILE A 63 -9.45 7.33 -5.07
C ILE A 63 -10.09 6.36 -4.09
N LYS A 64 -10.68 5.31 -4.66
CA LYS A 64 -11.21 4.15 -3.93
C LYS A 64 -10.62 2.88 -4.52
N ILE A 65 -10.28 1.95 -3.64
CA ILE A 65 -9.70 0.67 -4.01
C ILE A 65 -10.84 -0.36 -4.11
N ASP A 66 -10.86 -1.09 -5.22
CA ASP A 66 -11.80 -2.17 -5.46
C ASP A 66 -11.20 -3.52 -5.03
N GLU A 67 -9.96 -3.82 -5.45
CA GLU A 67 -9.28 -5.07 -5.14
C GLU A 67 -7.79 -4.84 -4.87
N VAL A 68 -7.23 -5.60 -3.92
CA VAL A 68 -5.78 -5.74 -3.72
C VAL A 68 -5.41 -7.21 -3.86
N ARG A 69 -4.48 -7.52 -4.77
CA ARG A 69 -4.05 -8.89 -5.04
C ARG A 69 -2.55 -9.05 -4.90
N LEU A 70 -2.13 -10.02 -4.10
CA LEU A 70 -0.73 -10.44 -4.02
C LEU A 70 -0.29 -11.03 -5.37
N ILE A 71 0.80 -10.49 -5.94
CA ILE A 71 1.44 -11.05 -7.14
C ILE A 71 2.52 -12.04 -6.72
N SER A 72 3.45 -11.62 -5.85
CA SER A 72 4.61 -12.42 -5.46
C SER A 72 5.25 -11.86 -4.20
N LEU A 73 5.87 -12.73 -3.40
CA LEU A 73 6.81 -12.37 -2.33
C LEU A 73 8.12 -13.10 -2.62
N GLN A 74 9.09 -12.40 -3.21
CA GLN A 74 10.40 -12.95 -3.57
C GLN A 74 11.50 -11.92 -3.28
N ASN A 75 12.68 -12.39 -2.89
CA ASN A 75 13.86 -11.55 -2.64
C ASN A 75 13.58 -10.42 -1.62
N ASN A 76 12.86 -10.73 -0.53
CA ASN A 76 12.41 -9.73 0.46
C ASN A 76 11.49 -8.63 -0.09
N SER A 77 11.01 -8.74 -1.34
CA SER A 77 10.09 -7.78 -1.92
C SER A 77 8.69 -8.36 -2.05
N LEU A 78 7.73 -7.66 -1.45
CA LEU A 78 6.30 -7.90 -1.51
C LEU A 78 5.72 -7.14 -2.71
N LYS A 79 5.31 -7.86 -3.74
CA LYS A 79 4.70 -7.31 -4.97
C LYS A 79 3.21 -7.59 -4.98
N PHE A 80 2.42 -6.55 -5.16
CA PHE A 80 0.96 -6.65 -5.22
C PHE A 80 0.38 -5.66 -6.22
N LYS A 81 -0.80 -5.99 -6.71
CA LYS A 81 -1.59 -5.18 -7.62
C LYS A 81 -2.76 -4.55 -6.86
N ILE A 82 -3.00 -3.28 -7.13
CA ILE A 82 -4.16 -2.54 -6.66
C ILE A 82 -5.03 -2.24 -7.88
N THR A 83 -6.30 -2.58 -7.80
CA THR A 83 -7.33 -2.21 -8.78
C THR A 83 -8.21 -1.14 -8.16
N PHE A 84 -8.45 -0.05 -8.89
CA PHE A 84 -9.29 1.05 -8.46
C PHE A 84 -10.70 0.92 -9.01
N GLU A 85 -11.67 1.53 -8.33
CA GLU A 85 -13.05 1.60 -8.83
C GLU A 85 -13.16 2.33 -10.18
N SER A 86 -12.20 3.21 -10.52
CA SER A 86 -12.14 3.88 -11.82
C SER A 86 -11.84 2.93 -12.99
N GLY A 87 -11.48 1.67 -12.72
CA GLY A 87 -11.01 0.70 -13.70
C GLY A 87 -9.50 0.75 -13.94
N ASP A 88 -8.81 1.73 -13.37
CA ASP A 88 -7.35 1.81 -13.39
C ASP A 88 -6.74 0.75 -12.47
N SER A 89 -5.51 0.34 -12.76
CA SER A 89 -4.78 -0.57 -11.86
C SER A 89 -3.31 -0.20 -11.80
N MET A 90 -2.71 -0.42 -10.63
CA MET A 90 -1.28 -0.16 -10.42
C MET A 90 -0.61 -1.33 -9.72
N GLU A 91 0.67 -1.53 -10.02
CA GLU A 91 1.51 -2.50 -9.33
C GLU A 91 2.47 -1.77 -8.38
N VAL A 92 2.58 -2.31 -7.17
CA VAL A 92 3.43 -1.78 -6.11
C VAL A 92 4.37 -2.89 -5.67
N ALA A 93 5.65 -2.53 -5.55
CA ALA A 93 6.67 -3.37 -4.94
C ALA A 93 7.10 -2.70 -3.63
N TYR A 94 6.88 -3.38 -2.53
CA TYR A 94 7.36 -3.02 -1.20
C TYR A 94 8.62 -3.84 -0.93
N ALA A 95 9.69 -3.23 -0.44
CA ALA A 95 11.00 -3.86 -0.22
C ALA A 95 11.61 -3.38 1.11
#